data_AF-A0A7Z9QKB9-F1
#
_entry.id   AF-A0A7Z9QKB9-F1
#
_cell.length_a   1.000
_cell.length_b   1.000
_cell.length_c   1.000
_cell.angle_alpha   90.00
_cell.angle_beta   90.00
_cell.angle_gamma   90.00
#
_symmetry.space_group_name_H-M   'P 1'
#
loop_
_entity.id
_entity.type
_entity.pdbx_description
1 polymer ?
#
loop_
_entity_poly.entity_id
_entity_poly.type
_entity_poly.pdbx_seq_one_letter_code
_entity_poly.pdbx_strand_id
1 'polypeptide(L)'
;MSSDYPTPDEVGIKIPKQLREDWFNQGFEHALKGHNLSCAVHLKRSFMEGYRAAKLYLRELRKRQGIVGFPIQGRCKWKVA
;
A
#
# COMPACT_ATOMS: atom_id res chain seq x y z
N MET A 1 -20.55 1.89 -2.44
CA MET A 1 -19.82 2.60 -1.37
C MET A 1 -18.55 3.13 -2.00
N SER A 2 -18.48 4.45 -2.18
CA SER A 2 -17.35 5.14 -2.82
C SER A 2 -16.13 5.01 -1.90
N SER A 3 -15.18 4.16 -2.24
CA SER A 3 -13.86 4.21 -1.64
C SER A 3 -13.14 5.41 -2.24
N ASP A 4 -12.88 6.46 -1.46
CA ASP A 4 -12.16 7.69 -1.86
C ASP A 4 -10.69 7.44 -2.26
N TYR A 5 -10.30 6.18 -2.44
CA TYR A 5 -8.96 5.77 -2.81
C TYR A 5 -8.87 5.54 -4.31
N PRO A 6 -7.79 6.02 -4.95
CA PRO A 6 -7.65 5.87 -6.38
C PRO A 6 -7.46 4.40 -6.75
N THR A 7 -7.95 4.04 -7.94
CA THR A 7 -7.70 2.73 -8.54
C THR A 7 -6.27 2.66 -9.11
N PRO A 8 -5.71 1.46 -9.33
CA PRO A 8 -4.40 1.32 -9.97
C PRO A 8 -4.31 2.04 -11.32
N ASP A 9 -5.37 2.00 -12.12
CA ASP A 9 -5.41 2.63 -13.43
C ASP A 9 -5.39 4.16 -13.34
N GLU A 10 -6.09 4.75 -12.37
CA GLU A 10 -6.09 6.20 -12.11
C GLU A 10 -4.71 6.74 -11.74
N VAL A 11 -3.86 5.91 -11.09
CA VAL A 11 -2.48 6.28 -10.77
C VAL A 11 -1.46 5.82 -11.83
N GLY A 12 -1.93 5.26 -12.95
CA GLY A 12 -1.10 4.83 -14.07
C GLY A 12 -0.35 3.50 -13.86
N ILE A 13 -0.79 2.66 -12.92
CA ILE A 13 -0.20 1.35 -12.65
C ILE A 13 -0.86 0.31 -13.55
N LYS A 14 -0.08 -0.23 -14.50
CA LYS A 14 -0.55 -1.30 -15.39
C LYS A 14 -0.54 -2.65 -14.68
N ILE A 15 -1.69 -3.32 -14.65
CA ILE A 15 -1.83 -4.66 -14.08
C ILE A 15 -1.31 -5.71 -15.09
N PRO A 16 -0.35 -6.56 -14.72
CA PRO A 16 0.11 -7.64 -15.59
C PRO A 16 -1.03 -8.61 -15.93
N LYS A 17 -1.12 -9.03 -17.20
CA LYS A 17 -2.19 -9.92 -17.71
C LYS A 17 -2.26 -11.28 -17.00
N GLN A 18 -1.17 -11.72 -16.38
CA GLN A 18 -1.10 -12.99 -15.64
C GLN A 18 -1.73 -12.89 -14.25
N LEU A 19 -2.02 -11.69 -13.76
CA LEU A 19 -2.64 -11.47 -12.46
C LEU A 19 -4.14 -11.29 -12.61
N ARG A 20 -4.88 -11.83 -11.64
CA ARG A 20 -6.32 -11.58 -11.56
C ARG A 20 -6.55 -10.16 -11.04
N GLU A 21 -7.21 -9.36 -11.87
CA GLU A 21 -7.47 -7.95 -11.65
C GLU A 21 -8.21 -7.68 -10.33
N ASP A 22 -9.29 -8.44 -10.05
CA ASP A 22 -10.07 -8.29 -8.81
C ASP A 22 -9.20 -8.38 -7.54
N TRP A 23 -8.32 -9.38 -7.51
CA TRP A 23 -7.44 -9.62 -6.36
C TRP A 23 -6.36 -8.55 -6.26
N PHE A 24 -5.86 -8.08 -7.40
CA PHE A 24 -4.89 -6.99 -7.45
C PHE A 24 -5.51 -5.69 -6.91
N ASN A 25 -6.69 -5.32 -7.39
CA ASN A 25 -7.41 -4.12 -6.96
C ASN A 25 -7.72 -4.16 -5.47
N GLN A 26 -8.19 -5.31 -4.96
CA GLN A 26 -8.41 -5.50 -3.51
C GLN A 26 -7.12 -5.34 -2.71
N GLY A 27 -6.00 -5.93 -3.17
CA GLY A 27 -4.70 -5.80 -2.50
C GLY A 27 -4.21 -4.36 -2.47
N PHE A 28 -4.40 -3.65 -3.57
CA PHE A 28 -4.04 -2.23 -3.72
C PHE A 28 -4.83 -1.36 -2.74
N GLU A 29 -6.16 -1.46 -2.75
CA GLU A 29 -7.04 -0.72 -1.84
C GLU A 29 -6.74 -1.04 -0.37
N HIS A 30 -6.51 -2.31 -0.05
CA HIS A 30 -6.17 -2.76 1.30
C HIS A 30 -4.89 -2.12 1.84
N ALA A 31 -3.88 -1.97 0.99
CA ALA A 31 -2.63 -1.28 1.36
C ALA A 31 -2.82 0.23 1.57
N LEU A 32 -3.68 0.88 0.78
CA LEU A 32 -3.99 2.31 0.90
C LEU A 32 -4.76 2.64 2.19
N LYS A 33 -5.67 1.76 2.59
CA LYS A 33 -6.35 1.82 3.90
C LYS A 33 -5.41 1.59 5.09
N GLY A 34 -4.18 1.13 4.85
CA GLY A 34 -3.19 0.89 5.90
C GLY A 34 -3.40 -0.42 6.67
N HIS A 35 -4.20 -1.36 6.14
CA HIS A 35 -4.46 -2.63 6.80
C HIS A 35 -3.28 -3.61 6.74
N ASN A 36 -3.22 -4.53 7.70
CA ASN A 36 -2.18 -5.57 7.81
C ASN A 36 -2.57 -6.87 7.10
N LEU A 37 -1.57 -7.61 6.61
CA LEU A 37 -1.76 -8.90 5.95
C LEU A 37 -2.03 -10.00 6.99
N SER A 38 -3.28 -10.16 7.45
CA SER A 38 -3.65 -11.11 8.52
C SER A 38 -4.32 -12.41 8.06
N CYS A 39 -4.95 -12.44 6.89
CA CYS A 39 -5.78 -13.56 6.45
C CYS A 39 -5.16 -14.34 5.27
N ALA A 40 -5.54 -15.62 5.12
CA ALA A 40 -5.05 -16.49 4.04
C ALA A 40 -5.33 -15.95 2.62
N VAL A 41 -6.40 -15.17 2.45
CA VAL A 41 -6.73 -14.48 1.19
C VAL A 41 -5.61 -13.53 0.75
N HIS A 42 -4.90 -12.94 1.71
CA HIS A 42 -3.79 -12.02 1.45
C HIS A 42 -2.55 -12.73 0.90
N LEU A 43 -2.44 -14.05 1.02
CA LEU A 43 -1.29 -14.81 0.51
C LEU A 43 -1.38 -15.08 -1.00
N LYS A 44 -2.49 -14.73 -1.65
CA LYS A 44 -2.64 -14.85 -3.10
C LYS A 44 -1.65 -13.91 -3.80
N ARG A 45 -0.92 -14.43 -4.79
CA ARG A 45 0.09 -13.67 -5.54
C ARG A 45 -0.45 -12.34 -6.10
N SER A 46 -1.61 -12.37 -6.77
CA SER A 46 -2.21 -11.15 -7.34
C SER A 46 -2.54 -10.10 -6.28
N PHE A 47 -3.01 -10.53 -5.10
CA PHE A 47 -3.27 -9.64 -3.97
C PHE A 47 -1.99 -9.01 -3.44
N MET A 48 -0.94 -9.81 -3.23
CA MET A 48 0.35 -9.31 -2.74
C MET A 48 1.01 -8.32 -3.71
N GLU A 49 0.91 -8.56 -5.02
CA GLU A 49 1.43 -7.63 -6.02
C GLU A 49 0.67 -6.30 -6.00
N GLY A 50 -0.67 -6.33 -5.89
CA GLY A 50 -1.48 -5.12 -5.70
C GLY A 50 -1.12 -4.36 -4.43
N TYR A 51 -0.99 -5.08 -3.32
CA TYR A 51 -0.58 -4.53 -2.02
C TYR A 51 0.80 -3.88 -2.09
N ARG A 52 1.76 -4.53 -2.76
CA ARG A 52 3.12 -4.00 -2.97
C ARG A 52 3.10 -2.75 -3.84
N ALA A 53 2.34 -2.75 -4.93
CA ALA A 53 2.21 -1.61 -5.83
C ALA A 53 1.68 -0.37 -5.09
N ALA A 54 0.66 -0.53 -4.24
CA ALA A 54 0.14 0.55 -3.41
C ALA A 54 1.18 1.09 -2.41
N LYS A 55 2.01 0.25 -1.78
CA LYS A 55 3.08 0.75 -0.89
C LYS A 55 4.14 1.54 -1.65
N LEU A 56 4.50 1.12 -2.87
CA LEU A 56 5.41 1.88 -3.73
C LEU A 56 4.82 3.22 -4.15
N TYR A 57 3.53 3.23 -4.54
CA TYR A 57 2.79 4.45 -4.84
C TYR A 57 2.79 5.42 -3.66
N LEU A 58 2.42 4.96 -2.45
CA LEU A 58 2.43 5.79 -1.24
C LEU A 58 3.84 6.31 -0.91
N ARG A 59 4.88 5.51 -1.13
CA ARG A 59 6.27 5.95 -0.95
C ARG A 59 6.61 7.09 -1.90
N GLU A 60 6.22 6.98 -3.17
CA GLU A 60 6.50 8.01 -4.16
C GLU A 60 5.69 9.29 -3.91
N LEU A 61 4.42 9.14 -3.52
CA LEU A 61 3.56 10.26 -3.12
C LEU A 61 4.14 11.02 -1.92
N ARG A 62 4.63 10.30 -0.90
CA ARG A 62 5.32 10.91 0.25
C ARG A 62 6.57 11.67 -0.16
N LYS A 63 7.41 11.10 -1.04
CA LYS A 63 8.59 11.80 -1.56
C LYS A 63 8.22 13.10 -2.28
N ARG A 64 7.19 13.06 -3.14
CA ARG A 64 6.69 14.25 -3.86
C ARG A 64 6.19 15.34 -2.91
N GLN A 65 5.62 14.95 -1.77
CA GLN A 65 5.18 15.86 -0.72
C GLN A 65 6.31 16.35 0.20
N GLY A 66 7.57 15.97 -0.06
CA GLY A 66 8.70 16.31 0.81
C GLY A 66 8.73 15.52 2.12
N ILE A 67 7.87 14.50 2.28
CA ILE A 67 7.85 13.59 3.43
C ILE A 67 8.92 12.51 3.19
N VAL A 68 10.19 12.94 3.28
CA VAL A 68 11.37 12.09 3.02
C VAL A 68 11.86 11.40 4.31
N GLY A 69 11.53 11.95 5.48
CA GLY A 69 11.88 11.39 6.79
C GLY A 69 10.64 11.01 7.59
N PHE A 70 10.59 9.75 8.06
CA PHE A 70 9.81 9.48 9.26
C PHE A 70 10.47 10.25 10.42
N PRO A 71 9.68 10.85 11.32
CA PRO A 71 10.25 11.40 12.55
C PRO A 71 10.87 10.21 13.31
N ILE A 72 12.21 10.17 13.32
CA ILE A 72 13.07 9.28 14.11
C ILE A 72 13.25 7.86 13.53
N GLN A 73 14.45 7.61 12.98
CA GLN A 73 14.99 6.27 12.75
C GLN A 73 15.70 5.77 14.03
N GLY A 74 14.94 5.52 15.10
CA GLY A 74 15.51 5.12 16.39
C GLY A 74 14.46 4.62 17.38
N ARG A 75 14.88 3.82 18.36
CA ARG A 75 14.02 3.47 19.50
C ARG A 75 13.99 4.65 20.45
N CYS A 76 12.88 5.38 20.50
CA CYS A 76 12.63 6.34 21.58
C CYS A 76 12.47 5.57 22.90
N LYS A 77 13.50 5.55 23.74
CA LYS A 77 13.35 5.17 25.14
C LYS A 77 12.87 6.40 25.90
N TRP A 78 11.57 6.49 26.13
CA TRP A 78 11.01 7.47 27.05
C TRP A 78 11.37 7.03 28.46
N LYS A 79 12.32 7.70 29.11
CA LYS A 79 12.47 7.58 30.56
C LYS A 79 11.33 8.41 31.17
N VAL A 80 10.36 7.72 31.74
CA VAL A 80 9.41 8.34 32.68
C VAL A 80 10.24 8.70 33.90
N ALA A 81 10.31 10.00 34.21
CA ALA A 81 10.91 10.53 35.44
C ALA A 81 9.93 10.39 36.59
#